data_AF-A0A2D5PAT8-F1
#
_entry.id   AF-A0A2D5PAT8-F1
#
_cell.length_a   1.000
_cell.length_b   1.000
_cell.length_c   1.000
_cell.angle_alpha   90.00
_cell.angle_beta   90.00
_cell.angle_gamma   90.00
#
_symmetry.space_group_name_H-M   'P 1'
#
loop_
_entity.id
_entity.type
_entity.pdbx_description
1 polymer ?
#
loop_
_entity_poly.entity_id
_entity_poly.type
_entity_poly.pdbx_seq_one_letter_code
_entity_poly.pdbx_strand_id
1 'polypeptide(L)' 'MRENALDVPTMAACLGQDEGRMGAMLGENPSKKIPDALAEQMEQTFSKPRGWLDQSQDGGITFDLFGA' A
#
# COMPACT_ATOMS: atom_id res chain seq x y z
N MET A 1 16.53 -7.47 -5.68
CA MET A 1 16.36 -6.11 -5.12
C MET A 1 14.93 -6.04 -4.62
N ARG A 2 14.66 -5.92 -3.31
CA ARG A 2 13.28 -5.80 -2.80
C ARG A 2 12.85 -4.35 -3.00
N GLU A 3 12.27 -4.11 -4.17
CA GLU A 3 12.09 -2.80 -4.80
C GLU A 3 11.23 -1.84 -3.97
N ASN A 4 10.47 -2.35 -2.98
CA ASN A 4 9.58 -1.58 -2.11
C ASN A 4 9.47 -2.18 -0.69
N ALA A 5 10.47 -2.91 -0.20
CA ALA A 5 10.42 -3.41 1.19
C ALA A 5 10.84 -2.28 2.14
N LEU A 6 9.86 -1.44 2.49
CA LEU A 6 9.98 -0.47 3.56
C LEU A 6 9.51 -1.15 4.84
N ASP A 7 10.37 -1.19 5.86
CA ASP A 7 9.95 -1.54 7.20
C ASP A 7 8.82 -0.58 7.65
N VAL A 8 7.91 -1.08 8.50
CA VAL A 8 6.81 -0.30 9.11
C VAL A 8 7.23 1.10 9.59
N PRO A 9 8.37 1.29 10.30
CA PRO A 9 8.87 2.62 10.66
C PRO A 9 9.09 3.55 9.46
N THR A 10 9.72 3.06 8.40
CA THR A 10 10.02 3.86 7.21
C THR A 10 8.75 4.22 6.44
N MET A 11 7.81 3.28 6.35
CA MET A 11 6.50 3.51 5.75
C MET A 11 5.68 4.55 6.54
N ALA A 12 5.71 4.47 7.88
CA ALA A 12 5.06 5.46 8.75
C ALA A 12 5.67 6.86 8.58
N ALA A 13 7.00 6.96 8.47
CA ALA A 13 7.70 8.22 8.19
C ALA A 13 7.31 8.81 6.83
N CYS A 14 7.26 7.99 5.76
CA CYS A 14 6.86 8.45 4.42
C CYS A 14 5.40 8.91 4.36
N LEU A 15 4.53 8.35 5.20
CA LEU A 15 3.10 8.67 5.25
C LEU A 15 2.75 9.69 6.32
N GLY A 16 3.72 10.17 7.11
CA GLY A 16 3.47 11.04 8.26
C GLY A 16 2.46 10.44 9.25
N GLN A 17 2.45 9.11 9.38
CA GLN A 17 1.57 8.38 10.29
C GLN A 17 2.34 7.89 11.51
N ASP A 18 1.60 7.64 12.58
CA ASP A 18 2.14 7.02 13.78
C ASP A 18 2.54 5.55 13.52
N GLU A 19 3.74 5.17 13.94
CA GLU A 19 4.29 3.83 13.76
C GLU A 19 3.44 2.76 14.44
N GLY A 20 2.90 3.05 15.63
CA GLY A 20 2.02 2.13 16.36
C GLY A 20 0.69 1.92 15.64
N ARG A 21 0.13 2.98 15.06
CA ARG A 21 -1.07 2.89 14.21
C ARG A 21 -0.79 2.09 12.94
N MET A 22 0.33 2.33 12.27
CA MET A 22 0.73 1.61 11.07
C MET A 22 0.99 0.12 11.37
N GLY A 23 1.65 -0.18 12.47
CA GLY A 23 1.89 -1.55 12.94
C GLY A 23 0.59 -2.30 13.29
N ALA A 24 -0.41 -1.61 13.86
CA ALA A 24 -1.72 -2.21 14.11
C ALA A 24 -2.53 -2.51 12.84
N MET A 25 -2.17 -1.90 11.70
CA MET A 25 -2.83 -2.01 10.40
C MET A 25 -2.09 -2.93 9.42
N LEU A 26 -0.77 -3.03 9.51
CA LEU A 26 0.10 -3.83 8.64
C LEU A 26 0.79 -5.00 9.35
N GLY A 27 0.61 -5.15 10.67
CA GLY A 27 1.19 -6.23 11.45
C GLY A 27 0.53 -7.60 11.19
N GLU A 28 1.03 -8.64 11.86
CA GLU A 28 0.60 -10.04 11.69
C GLU A 28 -0.91 -10.29 11.89
N ASN A 29 -1.58 -9.44 12.67
CA ASN A 29 -3.01 -9.56 12.95
C ASN A 29 -3.67 -8.17 12.87
N PRO A 30 -3.95 -7.66 11.64
CA PRO A 30 -4.42 -6.30 11.44
C PRO A 30 -5.76 -6.11 12.13
N SER A 31 -5.77 -5.26 13.16
CA SER A 31 -6.97 -5.00 13.98
C SER A 31 -7.83 -3.86 13.42
N LYS A 32 -7.26 -3.06 12.52
CA LYS A 32 -7.87 -1.87 11.94
C LYS A 32 -7.84 -1.95 10.43
N LYS A 33 -8.98 -1.65 9.81
CA LYS A 33 -9.08 -1.48 8.36
C LYS A 33 -8.30 -0.25 7.92
N ILE A 34 -7.64 -0.33 6.78
CA ILE A 34 -7.04 0.82 6.10
C ILE A 34 -8.19 1.69 5.57
N PRO A 35 -8.33 2.95 6.01
CA PRO A 35 -9.34 3.84 5.44
C PRO A 35 -8.93 4.26 4.03
N ASP A 36 -9.92 4.54 3.16
CA ASP A 36 -9.69 4.90 1.75
C ASP A 36 -8.69 6.04 1.57
N ALA A 37 -8.79 7.07 2.41
CA ALA A 37 -7.87 8.20 2.39
C ALA A 37 -6.40 7.79 2.65
N LEU A 38 -6.17 6.79 3.51
CA LEU A 38 -4.82 6.27 3.75
C LEU A 38 -4.37 5.37 2.59
N ALA A 39 -5.27 4.61 1.98
CA ALA A 39 -4.97 3.81 0.80
C ALA A 39 -4.56 4.69 -0.40
N GLU A 40 -5.32 5.75 -0.69
CA GLU A 40 -4.98 6.71 -1.74
C GLU A 40 -3.63 7.40 -1.45
N GLN A 41 -3.36 7.72 -0.18
CA GLN A 41 -2.08 8.29 0.22
C GLN A 41 -0.92 7.32 0.03
N MET A 42 -1.09 6.04 0.40
CA MET A 42 -0.11 4.98 0.13
C MET A 42 0.15 4.84 -1.38
N GLU A 43 -0.89 4.87 -2.20
CA GLU A 43 -0.77 4.77 -3.64
C GLU A 43 0.05 5.93 -4.22
N GLN A 44 -0.22 7.16 -3.79
CA GLN A 44 0.54 8.33 -4.22
C GLN A 44 1.99 8.30 -3.74
N THR A 45 2.22 7.99 -2.46
CA THR A 45 3.56 7.94 -1.85
C THR A 45 4.45 6.89 -2.50
N PHE A 46 3.87 5.75 -2.93
CA PHE A 46 4.61 4.67 -3.58
C PHE A 46 4.47 4.65 -5.11
N SER A 47 3.95 5.74 -5.70
CA SER A 47 3.72 5.86 -7.15
C SER A 47 2.97 4.65 -7.74
N LYS A 48 2.03 4.09 -6.98
CA LYS A 48 1.14 3.02 -7.42
C LYS A 48 -0.11 3.62 -8.09
N PRO A 49 -0.70 2.92 -9.06
CA PRO A 49 -1.94 3.37 -9.66
C PRO A 49 -3.08 3.40 -8.64
N ARG A 50 -4.05 4.29 -8.86
CA ARG A 50 -5.25 4.41 -8.02
C ARG A 50 -6.01 3.09 -7.98
N GLY A 51 -6.41 2.63 -6.79
CA GLY A 51 -7.13 1.37 -6.60
C GLY A 51 -6.24 0.13 -6.63
N TRP A 52 -4.92 0.29 -6.59
CA TRP A 52 -3.98 -0.82 -6.45
C TRP A 52 -4.17 -1.58 -5.13
N LEU A 53 -4.50 -0.88 -4.03
CA LEU A 53 -4.81 -1.50 -2.74
C LEU A 53 -6.23 -2.08 -2.66
N ASP A 54 -7.13 -1.67 -3.56
CA ASP A 54 -8.52 -2.12 -3.64
C ASP A 54 -8.68 -3.42 -4.46
N GLN A 55 -7.63 -3.83 -5.19
CA GLN A 55 -7.61 -5.09 -5.96
C GLN A 55 -7.61 -6.31 -5.02
N SER A 56 -8.76 -6.61 -4.42
CA SER A 56 -9.06 -7.90 -3.84
C SER A 56 -9.28 -8.91 -4.96
N GLN A 57 -8.18 -9.44 -5.50
CA GLN A 57 -8.07 -10.78 -6.06
C GLN A 57 -9.31 -11.28 -6.85
N ASP A 58 -9.62 -10.69 -8.01
CA ASP A 58 -10.40 -11.36 -9.06
C ASP A 58 -9.98 -10.80 -10.44
N GLY A 59 -9.40 -11.65 -11.28
CA GLY A 59 -9.26 -11.38 -12.72
C GLY A 59 -8.05 -10.55 -13.19
N GLY A 60 -6.89 -11.20 -13.29
CA GLY A 60 -5.93 -10.96 -14.37
C GLY A 60 -5.22 -9.60 -14.40
N ILE A 61 -4.01 -9.57 -13.86
CA ILE A 61 -2.94 -8.68 -14.32
C ILE A 61 -2.67 -8.94 -15.81
N THR A 62 -3.49 -8.37 -16.69
CA THR A 62 -3.07 -8.05 -18.06
C THR A 62 -2.15 -6.86 -17.92
N PHE A 63 -0.87 -7.16 -17.74
CA PHE A 63 0.18 -6.20 -17.99
C PHE A 63 0.27 -6.09 -19.50
N ASP A 64 -0.30 -5.03 -20.08
CA ASP A 64 0.02 -4.66 -21.46
C ASP A 64 1.43 -4.07 -21.47
N LEU A 65 2.42 -4.94 -21.73
CA LEU A 65 3.86 -4.62 -21.78
C LEU A 65 4.25 -3.98 -23.13
N PHE A 66 3.32 -3.79 -24.06
CA PHE A 66 3.59 -3.26 -25.39
C PHE A 66 2.41 -2.41 -25.87
N GLY A 67 2.45 -1.13 -25.51
CA GLY A 67 1.44 -0.16 -25.91
C GLY A 67 1.16 -0.15 -27.42
N ALA A 68 -0.13 -0.02 -27.73
CA ALA A 68 -0.62 0.39 -29.05
C ALA A 68 -0.75 1.92 -29.12
#